data_AF-A0A2H5Q865-F1
#
_entry.id   AF-A0A2H5Q865-F1
#
_cell.length_a   1.000
_cell.length_b   1.000
_cell.length_c   1.000
_cell.angle_alpha   90.00
_cell.angle_beta   90.00
_cell.angle_gamma   90.00
#
_symmetry.space_group_name_H-M   'P 1'
#
loop_
_entity.id
_entity.type
_entity.pdbx_description
1 polymer ?
#
loop_
_entity_poly.entity_id
_entity_poly.type
_entity_poly.pdbx_seq_one_letter_code
_entity_poly.pdbx_strand_id
1 'polypeptide(L)'
;MPGEEECDFRGTHRIELMKKEIDYNVLSHSKNGPKDLWPSISNYVLQVSSSHDRQMAVAYMYFLDSGGGSYPEVISSAQAEWFRHKAEEINPDSRVPEIVFWHIPSKAYKKVAPQFGVHKPCVGSINKESVAAQEAEMGIMKILVKRTSVKAVFVGHNHGLDWCCPYQNLWLCFARHTGYGGYGNWPRGARILEITEQPFSLKSWIRMEDGSVNSEVILSS
;
A
#
# COMPACT_ATOMS: atom_id res chain seq x y z
N MET A 1 40.91 -3.64 33.57
CA MET A 1 39.47 -3.75 33.29
C MET A 1 39.34 -3.90 31.78
N PRO A 2 38.87 -5.02 31.24
CA PRO A 2 38.64 -5.12 29.81
C PRO A 2 37.43 -4.27 29.45
N GLY A 3 37.59 -3.43 28.42
CA GLY A 3 36.57 -2.50 27.95
C GLY A 3 35.34 -3.24 27.45
N GLU A 4 34.18 -2.70 27.82
CA GLU A 4 32.90 -3.08 27.24
C GLU A 4 32.99 -2.83 25.72
N GLU A 5 33.00 -3.89 24.93
CA GLU A 5 32.72 -3.79 23.50
C GLU A 5 31.30 -3.23 23.37
N GLU A 6 31.19 -1.96 22.99
CA GLU A 6 29.94 -1.40 22.49
C GLU A 6 29.46 -2.30 21.35
N CYS A 7 28.45 -3.12 21.65
CA CYS A 7 27.69 -3.82 20.63
C CYS A 7 26.94 -2.77 19.81
N ASP A 8 27.58 -2.24 18.78
CA ASP A 8 26.92 -1.44 17.74
C ASP A 8 25.98 -2.39 16.99
N PHE A 9 24.71 -2.41 17.40
CA PHE A 9 23.68 -3.16 16.70
C PHE A 9 23.43 -2.47 15.36
N ARG A 10 24.24 -2.82 14.36
CA ARG A 10 23.97 -2.46 12.97
C ARG A 10 22.72 -3.20 12.54
N GLY A 11 21.59 -2.51 12.58
CA GLY A 11 20.30 -3.04 12.13
C GLY A 11 20.43 -3.63 10.72
N THR A 12 19.62 -4.65 10.41
CA THR A 12 19.66 -5.29 9.09
C THR A 12 19.27 -4.29 8.01
N HIS A 13 20.13 -4.14 6.99
CA HIS A 13 19.86 -3.21 5.90
C HIS A 13 18.65 -3.68 5.06
N ARG A 14 17.95 -2.74 4.43
CA ARG A 14 16.73 -3.03 3.65
C ARG A 14 16.97 -4.06 2.53
N ILE A 15 18.13 -4.02 1.88
CA ILE A 15 18.54 -4.99 0.86
C ILE A 15 18.68 -6.39 1.45
N GLU A 16 19.28 -6.50 2.64
CA GLU A 16 19.46 -7.78 3.32
C GLU A 16 18.12 -8.34 3.82
N LEU A 17 17.22 -7.48 4.31
CA LEU A 17 15.85 -7.88 4.67
C LEU A 17 15.11 -8.43 3.46
N MET A 18 15.17 -7.73 2.33
CA MET A 18 14.52 -8.16 1.09
C MET A 18 15.12 -9.47 0.56
N LYS A 19 16.45 -9.62 0.64
CA LYS A 19 17.12 -10.87 0.27
C LYS A 19 16.64 -12.03 1.16
N LYS A 20 16.58 -11.83 2.47
CA LYS A 20 16.09 -12.87 3.40
C LYS A 20 14.62 -13.22 3.13
N GLU A 21 13.77 -12.24 2.84
CA GLU A 21 12.37 -12.48 2.49
C GLU A 21 12.26 -13.37 1.25
N ILE A 22 12.97 -13.02 0.18
CA ILE A 22 12.91 -13.80 -1.08
C ILE A 22 13.55 -15.18 -0.93
N ASP A 23 14.71 -15.27 -0.26
CA ASP A 23 15.50 -16.51 -0.21
C ASP A 23 14.88 -17.55 0.75
N TYR A 24 14.23 -17.12 1.83
CA TYR A 24 13.74 -18.01 2.88
C TYR A 24 12.22 -18.16 2.94
N ASN A 25 11.44 -17.23 2.37
CA ASN A 25 9.97 -17.31 2.39
C ASN A 25 9.44 -17.77 1.02
N VAL A 26 9.41 -19.09 0.82
CA VAL A 26 9.03 -19.72 -0.47
C VAL A 26 7.59 -19.43 -0.92
N LEU A 27 6.73 -18.97 -0.01
CA LEU A 27 5.34 -18.58 -0.31
C LEU A 27 5.19 -17.07 -0.55
N SER A 28 6.27 -16.31 -0.37
CA SER A 28 6.25 -14.87 -0.61
C SER A 28 6.20 -14.55 -2.09
N HIS A 29 5.39 -13.56 -2.44
CA HIS A 29 5.38 -12.97 -3.78
C HIS A 29 6.21 -11.69 -3.87
N SER A 30 6.98 -11.37 -2.82
CA SER A 30 7.82 -10.19 -2.77
C SER A 30 8.91 -10.25 -3.84
N LYS A 31 9.18 -9.13 -4.51
CA LYS A 31 10.22 -9.04 -5.55
C LYS A 31 11.05 -7.78 -5.40
N ASN A 32 12.31 -7.88 -5.79
CA ASN A 32 13.16 -6.70 -6.00
C ASN A 32 12.61 -5.88 -7.16
N GLY A 33 12.74 -4.55 -7.06
CA GLY A 33 12.47 -3.65 -8.17
C GLY A 33 13.64 -3.54 -9.15
N PRO A 34 13.41 -2.83 -10.28
CA PRO A 34 14.50 -2.44 -11.18
C PRO A 34 15.60 -1.66 -10.45
N LYS A 35 16.86 -1.96 -10.78
CA LYS A 35 18.05 -1.41 -10.09
C LYS A 35 18.21 0.10 -10.27
N ASP A 36 17.70 0.64 -11.37
CA ASP A 36 17.68 2.06 -11.71
C ASP A 36 16.70 2.87 -10.84
N LEU A 37 15.86 2.22 -10.03
CA LEU A 37 15.00 2.88 -9.04
C LEU A 37 15.67 3.06 -7.68
N TRP A 38 16.96 2.75 -7.54
CA TRP A 38 17.72 3.01 -6.32
C TRP A 38 17.51 4.48 -5.87
N PRO A 39 17.30 4.76 -4.58
CA PRO A 39 17.50 3.89 -3.41
C PRO A 39 16.32 2.99 -3.03
N SER A 40 15.28 2.95 -3.86
CA SER A 40 14.15 2.06 -3.65
C SER A 40 14.52 0.60 -3.94
N ILE A 41 14.09 -0.33 -3.07
CA ILE A 41 14.49 -1.74 -3.13
C ILE A 41 13.42 -2.62 -3.78
N SER A 42 12.15 -2.44 -3.44
CA SER A 42 11.04 -3.30 -3.88
C SER A 42 9.98 -2.50 -4.63
N ASN A 43 9.96 -2.64 -5.96
CA ASN A 43 8.92 -2.11 -6.83
C ASN A 43 8.50 -3.18 -7.82
N TYR A 44 7.29 -3.69 -7.71
CA TYR A 44 6.86 -4.80 -8.53
C TYR A 44 5.35 -4.82 -8.73
N VAL A 45 4.93 -5.60 -9.72
CA VAL A 45 3.53 -5.84 -10.03
C VAL A 45 3.23 -7.34 -9.94
N LEU A 46 2.08 -7.67 -9.38
CA LEU A 46 1.51 -9.01 -9.39
C LEU A 46 0.23 -9.01 -10.22
N GLN A 47 0.07 -10.05 -11.03
CA GLN A 47 -1.16 -10.32 -11.75
C GLN A 47 -2.02 -11.27 -10.92
N VAL A 48 -3.28 -10.88 -10.68
CA VAL A 48 -4.32 -11.80 -10.21
C VAL A 48 -4.96 -12.40 -11.45
N SER A 49 -4.78 -13.70 -11.67
CA SER A 49 -5.33 -14.39 -12.84
C SER A 49 -6.74 -14.91 -12.61
N SER A 50 -7.50 -15.07 -13.70
CA SER A 50 -8.85 -15.63 -13.68
C SER A 50 -8.83 -17.07 -13.18
N SER A 51 -9.92 -17.48 -12.51
CA SER A 51 -10.11 -18.88 -12.13
C SER A 51 -10.38 -19.78 -13.34
N HIS A 52 -10.83 -19.21 -14.46
CA HIS A 52 -11.18 -19.94 -15.68
C HIS A 52 -10.02 -19.98 -16.69
N ASP A 53 -9.22 -18.92 -16.77
CA ASP A 53 -8.04 -18.84 -17.63
C ASP A 53 -6.89 -18.12 -16.92
N ARG A 54 -5.80 -18.85 -16.66
CA ARG A 54 -4.63 -18.29 -16.00
C ARG A 54 -3.92 -17.20 -16.80
N GLN A 55 -4.14 -17.13 -18.12
CA GLN A 55 -3.59 -16.08 -18.98
C GLN A 55 -4.38 -14.77 -18.87
N MET A 56 -5.65 -14.82 -18.45
CA MET A 56 -6.48 -13.63 -18.28
C MET A 56 -6.25 -12.97 -16.93
N ALA A 57 -5.97 -11.66 -16.93
CA ALA A 57 -5.82 -10.87 -15.72
C ALA A 57 -7.18 -10.36 -15.21
N VAL A 58 -7.47 -10.57 -13.93
CA VAL A 58 -8.62 -10.03 -13.20
C VAL A 58 -8.28 -8.69 -12.57
N ALA A 59 -7.06 -8.56 -12.05
CA ALA A 59 -6.55 -7.32 -11.49
C ALA A 59 -5.01 -7.30 -11.53
N TYR A 60 -4.43 -6.10 -11.53
CA TYR A 60 -3.01 -5.90 -11.27
C TYR A 60 -2.80 -5.23 -9.92
N MET A 61 -1.87 -5.76 -9.14
CA MET A 61 -1.48 -5.22 -7.84
C MET A 61 -0.07 -4.65 -7.93
N TYR A 62 0.05 -3.34 -7.76
CA TYR A 62 1.32 -2.63 -7.79
C TYR A 62 1.82 -2.37 -6.38
N PHE A 63 3.07 -2.71 -6.11
CA PHE A 63 3.74 -2.48 -4.84
C PHE A 63 4.90 -1.51 -5.09
N LEU A 64 4.85 -0.36 -4.44
CA LEU A 64 5.91 0.66 -4.52
C LEU A 64 6.54 0.85 -3.15
N ASP A 65 7.85 1.01 -3.14
CA ASP A 65 8.61 1.28 -1.93
C ASP A 65 8.69 2.80 -1.69
N SER A 66 8.00 3.25 -0.65
CA SER A 66 7.91 4.66 -0.22
C SER A 66 9.09 5.17 0.60
N GLY A 67 10.16 4.38 0.77
CA GLY A 67 11.32 4.72 1.58
C GLY A 67 11.11 4.54 3.10
N GLY A 68 11.81 5.37 3.88
CA GLY A 68 11.77 5.34 5.35
C GLY A 68 13.00 4.73 6.02
N GLY A 69 13.06 4.90 7.35
CA GLY A 69 14.26 4.57 8.14
C GLY A 69 15.39 5.55 7.83
N SER A 70 16.51 5.04 7.34
CA SER A 70 17.66 5.87 6.90
C SER A 70 17.54 6.40 5.46
N TYR A 71 16.40 6.17 4.80
CA TYR A 71 16.19 6.56 3.40
C TYR A 71 15.07 7.61 3.29
N PRO A 72 15.12 8.50 2.30
CA PRO A 72 14.07 9.52 2.10
C PRO A 72 12.68 8.91 1.99
N GLU A 73 11.69 9.50 2.66
CA GLU A 73 10.30 9.05 2.66
C GLU A 73 9.56 9.59 1.42
N VAL A 74 9.88 9.04 0.26
CA VAL A 74 9.39 9.52 -1.04
C VAL A 74 8.94 8.40 -1.98
N ILE A 75 7.98 8.71 -2.86
CA ILE A 75 7.87 8.05 -4.17
C ILE A 75 8.57 8.97 -5.16
N SER A 76 9.67 8.49 -5.73
CA SER A 76 10.49 9.26 -6.67
C SER A 76 9.82 9.44 -8.03
N SER A 77 10.31 10.39 -8.82
CA SER A 77 9.89 10.56 -10.22
C SER A 77 10.22 9.33 -11.06
N ALA A 78 11.35 8.66 -10.79
CA ALA A 78 11.75 7.42 -11.46
C ALA A 78 10.75 6.29 -11.18
N GLN A 79 10.30 6.13 -9.94
CA GLN A 79 9.25 5.16 -9.60
C GLN A 79 7.90 5.51 -10.24
N ALA A 80 7.55 6.80 -10.30
CA ALA A 80 6.34 7.26 -10.95
C ALA A 80 6.34 6.96 -12.45
N GLU A 81 7.48 7.18 -13.09
CA GLU A 81 7.69 6.90 -14.51
C GLU A 81 7.72 5.40 -14.80
N TRP A 82 8.37 4.62 -13.94
CA TRP A 82 8.34 3.16 -13.99
C TRP A 82 6.92 2.62 -13.91
N PHE A 83 6.10 3.11 -12.96
CA PHE A 83 4.70 2.72 -12.85
C PHE A 83 3.95 3.01 -14.15
N ARG A 84 4.10 4.22 -14.69
CA ARG A 84 3.45 4.64 -15.94
C ARG A 84 3.79 3.70 -17.09
N HIS A 85 5.08 3.48 -17.33
CA HIS A 85 5.55 2.58 -18.38
C HIS A 85 5.09 1.14 -18.18
N LYS A 86 5.22 0.60 -16.97
CA LYS A 86 4.82 -0.78 -16.68
C LYS A 86 3.31 -0.97 -16.86
N ALA A 87 2.50 0.00 -16.47
CA ALA A 87 1.05 -0.07 -16.60
C ALA A 87 0.59 0.08 -18.06
N GLU A 88 1.26 0.92 -18.85
CA GLU A 88 1.04 1.01 -20.31
C GLU A 88 1.47 -0.28 -21.03
N GLU A 89 2.54 -0.94 -20.60
CA GLU A 89 3.04 -2.19 -21.18
C GLU A 89 2.07 -3.37 -20.97
N ILE A 90 1.57 -3.56 -19.74
CA ILE A 90 0.78 -4.76 -19.39
C ILE A 90 -0.73 -4.55 -19.45
N ASN A 91 -1.19 -3.29 -19.42
CA ASN A 91 -2.60 -2.91 -19.43
C ASN A 91 -2.78 -1.61 -20.24
N PRO A 92 -2.42 -1.60 -21.54
CA PRO A 92 -2.36 -0.39 -22.37
C PRO A 92 -3.70 0.37 -22.42
N ASP A 93 -4.79 -0.37 -22.50
CA ASP A 93 -6.14 0.19 -22.61
C ASP A 93 -6.80 0.51 -21.25
N SER A 94 -6.10 0.30 -20.14
CA SER A 94 -6.63 0.52 -18.78
C SER A 94 -7.97 -0.21 -18.53
N ARG A 95 -8.12 -1.42 -19.09
CA ARG A 95 -9.36 -2.22 -18.97
C ARG A 95 -9.39 -3.09 -17.72
N VAL A 96 -8.22 -3.61 -17.33
CA VAL A 96 -8.10 -4.45 -16.14
C VAL A 96 -7.96 -3.54 -14.91
N PRO A 97 -8.74 -3.75 -13.83
CA PRO A 97 -8.63 -2.97 -12.60
C PRO A 97 -7.25 -3.07 -11.94
N GLU A 98 -6.84 -1.98 -11.31
CA GLU A 98 -5.51 -1.86 -10.70
C GLU A 98 -5.62 -1.39 -9.26
N ILE A 99 -4.80 -1.98 -8.41
CA ILE A 99 -4.76 -1.73 -6.97
C ILE A 99 -3.32 -1.43 -6.61
N VAL A 100 -3.11 -0.34 -5.87
CA VAL A 100 -1.76 0.16 -5.59
C VAL A 100 -1.49 0.12 -4.08
N PHE A 101 -0.29 -0.28 -3.71
CA PHE A 101 0.15 -0.41 -2.33
C PHE A 101 1.50 0.29 -2.15
N TRP A 102 1.64 1.07 -1.10
CA TRP A 102 2.93 1.50 -0.54
C TRP A 102 2.77 1.79 0.95
N HIS A 103 3.84 2.04 1.70
CA HIS A 103 3.73 2.11 3.16
C HIS A 103 3.34 3.50 3.70
N ILE A 104 4.11 4.54 3.36
CA ILE A 104 3.96 5.88 3.93
C ILE A 104 2.94 6.69 3.11
N PRO A 105 1.90 7.28 3.71
CA PRO A 105 0.84 7.97 2.98
C PRO A 105 1.34 9.16 2.18
N SER A 106 0.78 9.37 1.00
CA SER A 106 1.05 10.58 0.20
C SER A 106 0.38 11.82 0.83
N LYS A 107 0.79 13.03 0.46
CA LYS A 107 0.15 14.28 0.89
C LYS A 107 -1.31 14.37 0.45
N ALA A 108 -1.74 13.58 -0.53
CA ALA A 108 -3.15 13.45 -0.88
C ALA A 108 -4.00 12.92 0.29
N TYR A 109 -3.45 12.05 1.15
CA TYR A 109 -4.15 11.55 2.34
C TYR A 109 -4.42 12.66 3.36
N LYS A 110 -3.51 13.62 3.54
CA LYS A 110 -3.74 14.79 4.40
C LYS A 110 -4.93 15.62 3.92
N LYS A 111 -5.15 15.72 2.61
CA LYS A 111 -6.24 16.51 2.03
C LYS A 111 -7.62 15.89 2.23
N VAL A 112 -7.69 14.56 2.30
CA VAL A 112 -8.95 13.82 2.47
C VAL A 112 -9.18 13.33 3.91
N ALA A 113 -8.21 13.55 4.80
CA ALA A 113 -8.29 13.07 6.17
C ALA A 113 -9.54 13.63 6.88
N PRO A 114 -10.35 12.78 7.52
CA PRO A 114 -11.52 13.23 8.27
C PRO A 114 -11.09 14.07 9.49
N GLN A 115 -11.82 15.15 9.78
CA GLN A 115 -11.48 16.06 10.90
C GLN A 115 -12.24 15.76 12.20
N PHE A 116 -13.52 15.38 12.11
CA PHE A 116 -14.41 15.22 13.28
C PHE A 116 -15.01 13.82 13.36
N GLY A 117 -14.19 12.80 13.14
CA GLY A 117 -14.63 11.41 13.02
C GLY A 117 -14.84 11.00 11.57
N VAL A 118 -14.94 9.69 11.34
CA VAL A 118 -15.07 9.12 10.00
C VAL A 118 -16.54 9.09 9.62
N HIS A 119 -16.94 10.00 8.73
CA HIS A 119 -18.30 10.10 8.20
C HIS A 119 -18.30 9.94 6.69
N LYS A 120 -19.47 9.59 6.13
CA LYS A 120 -19.65 9.52 4.68
C LYS A 120 -19.19 10.84 4.03
N PRO A 121 -18.45 10.78 2.90
CA PRO A 121 -18.23 9.59 2.07
C PRO A 121 -17.07 8.69 2.50
N CYS A 122 -16.34 9.04 3.57
CA CYS A 122 -15.31 8.18 4.13
C CYS A 122 -15.90 7.02 4.94
N VAL A 123 -15.17 5.91 4.99
CA VAL A 123 -15.55 4.70 5.75
C VAL A 123 -14.34 4.21 6.54
N GLY A 124 -14.50 4.03 7.86
CA GLY A 124 -13.43 3.68 8.78
C GLY A 124 -13.92 3.73 10.22
N SER A 125 -13.14 3.18 11.14
CA SER A 125 -13.50 3.09 12.55
C SER A 125 -12.51 3.79 13.49
N ILE A 126 -11.30 4.12 13.02
CA ILE A 126 -10.27 4.81 13.78
C ILE A 126 -9.66 5.95 12.95
N ASN A 127 -9.68 7.14 13.55
CA ASN A 127 -9.00 8.33 13.07
C ASN A 127 -8.48 9.10 14.29
N LYS A 128 -7.41 8.58 14.91
CA LYS A 128 -6.92 9.02 16.23
C LYS A 128 -5.61 9.78 16.18
N GLU A 129 -5.10 10.03 14.98
CA GLU A 129 -3.86 10.76 14.77
C GLU A 129 -3.92 11.57 13.46
N SER A 130 -2.98 12.48 13.30
CA SER A 130 -2.80 13.20 12.03
C SER A 130 -2.01 12.34 11.06
N VAL A 131 -2.36 12.42 9.77
CA VAL A 131 -1.65 11.72 8.70
C VAL A 131 -0.17 12.14 8.67
N ALA A 132 0.73 11.17 8.89
CA ALA A 132 2.17 11.31 8.77
C ALA A 132 2.59 11.03 7.31
N ALA A 133 2.40 12.03 6.46
CA ALA A 133 2.64 11.90 5.02
C ALA A 133 4.12 11.99 4.64
N GLN A 134 4.45 11.33 3.52
CA GLN A 134 5.71 11.43 2.79
C GLN A 134 6.19 12.86 2.60
N GLU A 135 7.50 13.03 2.53
CA GLU A 135 8.15 14.31 2.22
C GLU A 135 7.73 14.80 0.83
N ALA A 136 7.66 13.88 -0.14
CA ALA A 136 7.25 14.14 -1.52
C ALA A 136 6.79 12.86 -2.24
N GLU A 137 5.90 13.01 -3.22
CA GLU A 137 5.38 11.90 -4.06
C GLU A 137 5.60 12.13 -5.56
N MET A 138 6.43 13.12 -5.92
CA MET A 138 7.00 13.42 -7.25
C MET A 138 6.10 13.19 -8.49
N GLY A 139 4.79 13.38 -8.37
CA GLY A 139 3.84 13.29 -9.47
C GLY A 139 3.06 11.98 -9.59
N ILE A 140 3.35 10.95 -8.78
CA ILE A 140 2.65 9.65 -8.85
C ILE A 140 1.13 9.81 -8.75
N MET A 141 0.65 10.64 -7.81
CA MET A 141 -0.79 10.87 -7.62
C MET A 141 -1.47 11.48 -8.86
N LYS A 142 -0.75 12.27 -9.66
CA LYS A 142 -1.28 12.83 -10.92
C LYS A 142 -1.43 11.74 -11.99
N ILE A 143 -0.52 10.77 -12.02
CA ILE A 143 -0.59 9.62 -12.94
C ILE A 143 -1.74 8.70 -12.54
N LEU A 144 -1.85 8.35 -11.25
CA LEU A 144 -2.87 7.44 -10.74
C LEU A 144 -4.29 7.96 -10.98
N VAL A 145 -4.54 9.24 -10.68
CA VAL A 145 -5.85 9.86 -10.92
C VAL A 145 -6.23 9.86 -12.41
N LYS A 146 -5.28 10.03 -13.33
CA LYS A 146 -5.57 9.99 -14.77
C LYS A 146 -5.87 8.58 -15.29
N ARG A 147 -5.49 7.55 -14.54
CA ARG A 147 -5.60 6.15 -14.94
C ARG A 147 -6.83 5.51 -14.32
N THR A 148 -7.94 5.50 -15.04
CA THR A 148 -9.27 5.08 -14.57
C THR A 148 -9.38 3.61 -14.14
N SER A 149 -8.42 2.76 -14.53
CA SER A 149 -8.28 1.39 -14.02
C SER A 149 -7.88 1.34 -12.55
N VAL A 150 -7.17 2.35 -12.03
CA VAL A 150 -6.77 2.42 -10.63
C VAL A 150 -7.99 2.66 -9.76
N LYS A 151 -8.31 1.68 -8.89
CA LYS A 151 -9.49 1.74 -8.01
C LYS A 151 -9.16 2.25 -6.62
N ALA A 152 -8.04 1.81 -6.07
CA ALA A 152 -7.65 2.18 -4.73
C ALA A 152 -6.13 2.18 -4.56
N VAL A 153 -5.68 3.07 -3.69
CA VAL A 153 -4.33 3.10 -3.14
C VAL A 153 -4.43 2.76 -1.66
N PHE A 154 -3.60 1.82 -1.20
CA PHE A 154 -3.55 1.37 0.18
C PHE A 154 -2.22 1.72 0.82
N VAL A 155 -2.30 2.22 2.06
CA VAL A 155 -1.15 2.63 2.88
C VAL A 155 -1.27 2.14 4.32
N GLY A 156 -0.17 2.23 5.05
CA GLY A 156 -0.10 1.94 6.48
C GLY A 156 0.53 3.10 7.23
N HIS A 157 1.64 2.83 7.93
CA HIS A 157 2.49 3.80 8.63
C HIS A 157 1.86 4.44 9.89
N ASN A 158 0.68 5.03 9.77
CA ASN A 158 -0.10 5.51 10.90
C ASN A 158 -0.86 4.33 11.53
N HIS A 159 -0.64 4.06 12.82
CA HIS A 159 -1.16 2.87 13.53
C HIS A 159 -2.58 3.07 14.10
N GLY A 160 -3.02 4.33 14.20
CA GLY A 160 -4.31 4.81 14.66
C GLY A 160 -5.17 5.40 13.53
N LEU A 161 -4.93 5.01 12.28
CA LEU A 161 -5.78 5.31 11.13
C LEU A 161 -6.18 4.03 10.42
N ASP A 162 -7.44 3.92 9.98
CA ASP A 162 -7.91 2.74 9.24
C ASP A 162 -8.93 3.05 8.15
N TRP A 163 -9.12 4.31 7.79
CA TRP A 163 -10.22 4.75 6.93
C TRP A 163 -9.89 4.67 5.45
N CYS A 164 -10.95 4.58 4.62
CA CYS A 164 -10.94 4.82 3.18
C CYS A 164 -11.74 6.08 2.89
N CYS A 165 -11.18 6.99 2.07
CA CYS A 165 -11.87 8.19 1.62
C CYS A 165 -11.76 8.32 0.09
N PRO A 166 -12.80 8.84 -0.59
CA PRO A 166 -12.72 9.09 -2.02
C PRO A 166 -11.74 10.23 -2.31
N TYR A 167 -11.01 10.10 -3.41
CA TYR A 167 -10.11 11.10 -3.94
C TYR A 167 -10.23 11.13 -5.47
N GLN A 168 -11.01 12.08 -5.97
CA GLN A 168 -11.35 12.20 -7.39
C GLN A 168 -12.04 10.92 -7.88
N ASN A 169 -11.39 10.10 -8.71
CA ASN A 169 -11.91 8.88 -9.32
C ASN A 169 -11.33 7.59 -8.71
N LEU A 170 -10.63 7.67 -7.57
CA LEU A 170 -10.07 6.52 -6.85
C LEU A 170 -10.25 6.65 -5.35
N TRP A 171 -9.95 5.59 -4.61
CA TRP A 171 -9.97 5.55 -3.15
C TRP A 171 -8.57 5.64 -2.54
N LEU A 172 -8.45 6.39 -1.44
CA LEU A 172 -7.26 6.43 -0.59
C LEU A 172 -7.58 5.76 0.74
N CYS A 173 -6.85 4.69 1.07
CA CYS A 173 -7.19 3.79 2.15
C CYS A 173 -6.01 3.52 3.09
N PHE A 174 -6.20 3.76 4.38
CA PHE A 174 -5.36 3.18 5.42
C PHE A 174 -5.77 1.74 5.72
N ALA A 175 -4.78 0.88 5.92
CA ALA A 175 -4.95 -0.44 6.50
C ALA A 175 -5.06 -0.33 8.04
N ARG A 176 -5.64 -1.37 8.67
CA ARG A 176 -5.56 -1.52 10.12
C ARG A 176 -4.18 -2.06 10.51
N HIS A 177 -3.64 -1.55 11.61
CA HIS A 177 -2.44 -2.11 12.24
C HIS A 177 -2.70 -3.53 12.78
N THR A 178 -2.06 -4.52 12.15
CA THR A 178 -2.16 -5.95 12.50
C THR A 178 -1.14 -6.38 13.57
N GLY A 179 0.02 -5.72 13.62
CA GLY A 179 1.17 -6.17 14.39
C GLY A 179 1.13 -5.82 15.89
N TYR A 180 2.03 -6.46 16.64
CA TYR A 180 2.29 -6.14 18.05
C TYR A 180 3.48 -5.19 18.24
N GLY A 181 4.25 -4.91 17.18
CA GLY A 181 5.31 -3.91 17.18
C GLY A 181 4.80 -2.49 16.92
N GLY A 182 5.68 -1.50 17.07
CA GLY A 182 5.35 -0.09 16.85
C GLY A 182 4.64 0.58 18.04
N TYR A 183 3.88 1.65 17.77
CA TYR A 183 3.22 2.47 18.80
C TYR A 183 1.70 2.32 18.81
N GLY A 184 1.08 2.82 19.88
CA GLY A 184 -0.36 2.82 20.08
C GLY A 184 -0.87 1.56 20.78
N ASN A 185 -2.10 1.66 21.32
CA ASN A 185 -2.81 0.58 22.00
C ASN A 185 -4.21 0.35 21.41
N TRP A 186 -4.46 0.83 20.19
CA TRP A 186 -5.73 0.64 19.52
C TRP A 186 -5.99 -0.84 19.24
N PRO A 187 -7.27 -1.28 19.24
CA PRO A 187 -7.62 -2.65 18.86
C PRO A 187 -7.03 -3.02 17.50
N ARG A 188 -6.47 -4.22 17.38
CA ARG A 188 -5.78 -4.66 16.17
C ARG A 188 -6.75 -5.38 15.23
N GLY A 189 -6.32 -5.50 13.99
CA GLY A 189 -7.04 -6.19 12.94
C GLY A 189 -6.32 -6.05 11.63
N ALA A 190 -6.99 -6.40 10.54
CA ALA A 190 -6.46 -6.24 9.19
C ALA A 190 -7.54 -5.68 8.28
N ARG A 191 -7.12 -4.91 7.27
CA ARG A 191 -8.00 -4.57 6.16
C ARG A 191 -8.02 -5.75 5.18
N ILE A 192 -9.20 -6.27 4.90
CA ILE A 192 -9.41 -7.34 3.95
C ILE A 192 -9.82 -6.73 2.61
N LEU A 193 -9.32 -7.31 1.52
CA LEU A 193 -9.71 -7.02 0.15
C LEU A 193 -10.29 -8.30 -0.46
N GLU A 194 -11.52 -8.22 -0.93
CA GLU A 194 -12.20 -9.28 -1.65
C GLU A 194 -12.40 -8.84 -3.10
N ILE A 195 -11.92 -9.68 -4.03
CA ILE A 195 -12.03 -9.44 -5.46
C ILE A 195 -13.00 -10.48 -6.03
N THR A 196 -14.10 -10.01 -6.60
CA THR A 196 -15.00 -10.83 -7.42
C THR A 196 -14.64 -10.60 -8.89
N GLU A 197 -14.49 -11.68 -9.65
CA GLU A 197 -14.09 -11.59 -11.07
C GLU A 197 -15.24 -11.11 -11.98
N GLN A 198 -16.45 -11.69 -11.84
CA GLN A 198 -17.56 -11.44 -12.75
C GLN A 198 -18.92 -11.34 -12.01
N PRO A 199 -19.59 -10.17 -12.04
CA PRO A 199 -19.04 -8.87 -12.45
C PRO A 199 -17.88 -8.45 -11.53
N PHE A 200 -16.95 -7.65 -12.06
CA PHE A 200 -15.81 -7.22 -11.25
C PHE A 200 -16.28 -6.40 -10.04
N SER A 201 -15.80 -6.78 -8.85
CA SER A 201 -16.03 -6.02 -7.62
C SER A 201 -14.77 -6.03 -6.76
N LEU A 202 -14.41 -4.86 -6.22
CA LEU A 202 -13.39 -4.72 -5.19
C LEU A 202 -14.07 -4.28 -3.89
N LYS A 203 -14.30 -5.23 -2.99
CA LYS A 203 -14.90 -4.99 -1.68
C LYS A 203 -13.81 -4.97 -0.60
N SER A 204 -13.96 -4.11 0.40
CA SER A 204 -13.03 -4.05 1.54
C SER A 204 -13.74 -3.84 2.86
N TRP A 205 -13.19 -4.41 3.93
CA TRP A 205 -13.62 -4.19 5.32
C TRP A 205 -12.44 -4.34 6.27
N ILE A 206 -12.65 -4.03 7.55
CA ILE A 206 -11.69 -4.33 8.62
C ILE A 206 -12.17 -5.57 9.36
N ARG A 207 -11.31 -6.59 9.45
CA ARG A 207 -11.47 -7.76 10.32
C ARG A 207 -10.65 -7.53 11.59
N MET A 208 -11.32 -7.46 12.73
CA MET A 208 -10.68 -7.28 14.04
C MET A 208 -10.15 -8.59 14.60
N GLU A 209 -9.21 -8.52 15.56
CA GLU A 209 -8.68 -9.70 16.27
C GLU A 209 -9.76 -10.49 17.02
N ASP A 210 -10.79 -9.81 17.54
CA ASP A 210 -11.94 -10.44 18.21
C ASP A 210 -12.94 -11.10 17.23
N GLY A 211 -12.65 -11.07 15.92
CA GLY A 211 -13.48 -11.62 14.86
C GLY A 211 -14.56 -10.67 14.34
N SER A 212 -14.78 -9.50 14.96
CA SER A 212 -15.74 -8.51 14.48
C SER A 212 -15.35 -7.91 13.13
N VAL A 213 -16.35 -7.43 12.39
CA VAL A 213 -16.20 -6.84 11.05
C VAL A 213 -16.71 -5.40 11.09
N ASN A 214 -15.87 -4.47 10.65
CA ASN A 214 -16.17 -3.03 10.63
C ASN A 214 -15.89 -2.42 9.26
N SER A 215 -16.46 -1.24 9.01
CA SER A 215 -16.01 -0.32 7.95
C SER A 215 -16.03 -0.92 6.54
N GLU A 216 -17.10 -1.64 6.19
CA GLU A 216 -17.29 -2.23 4.87
C GLU A 216 -17.52 -1.16 3.78
N VAL A 217 -16.86 -1.32 2.63
CA VAL A 217 -16.92 -0.39 1.49
C VAL A 217 -16.70 -1.13 0.16
N ILE A 218 -17.39 -0.71 -0.90
CA ILE A 218 -17.15 -1.14 -2.28
C ILE A 218 -16.30 -0.06 -2.97
N LEU A 219 -15.11 -0.44 -3.45
CA LEU A 219 -14.08 0.45 -3.98
C LEU A 219 -14.04 0.47 -5.51
N SER A 220 -14.76 -0.44 -6.16
CA SER A 220 -14.91 -0.52 -7.62
C SER A 220 -16.05 0.33 -8.17
N SER A 221 -16.82 0.99 -7.27
CA SER A 221 -17.95 1.87 -7.61
C SER A 221 -17.49 3.19 -8.21
#